data_AF-A0A429EL82-F1
#
_entry.id   AF-A0A429EL82-F1
#
_cell.length_a   1.000
_cell.length_b   1.000
_cell.length_c   1.000
_cell.angle_alpha   90.00
_cell.angle_beta   90.00
_cell.angle_gamma   90.00
#
_symmetry.space_group_name_H-M   'P 1'
#
loop_
_entity.id
_entity.type
_entity.pdbx_description
1 polymer ?
#
loop_
_entity_poly.entity_id
_entity_poly.type
_entity_poly.pdbx_seq_one_letter_code
_entity_poly.pdbx_strand_id
1 'polypeptide(L)'
;MNTGTILRWLAALGVPPEVVSVGAEVDNAWCLMRTEEEGAEPAWEVFWREQGNRYDWARFTSEQVACHYLFGRLAWSQVARGAVGLLPGAQ
;
A
#
# COMPACT_ATOMS: atom_id res chain seq x y z
N MET A 1 6.97 5.34 8.68
CA MET A 1 6.53 4.05 8.12
C MET A 1 7.39 3.74 6.91
N ASN A 2 7.74 2.47 6.70
CA ASN A 2 8.59 1.97 5.61
C ASN A 2 8.13 0.57 5.20
N THR A 3 8.77 -0.03 4.18
CA THR A 3 8.42 -1.36 3.65
C THR A 3 8.47 -2.45 4.73
N GLY A 4 9.41 -2.37 5.67
CA GLY A 4 9.53 -3.32 6.77
C GLY A 4 8.44 -3.23 7.85
N THR A 5 7.69 -2.12 7.91
CA THR A 5 6.68 -1.90 8.97
C THR A 5 5.26 -1.75 8.45
N ILE A 6 5.06 -1.50 7.16
CA ILE A 6 3.74 -1.20 6.59
C ILE A 6 2.75 -2.36 6.73
N LEU A 7 3.18 -3.61 6.50
CA LEU A 7 2.30 -4.78 6.57
C LEU A 7 1.68 -4.95 7.96
N ARG A 8 2.44 -4.67 9.02
CA ARG A 8 1.94 -4.68 10.40
C ARG A 8 0.84 -3.64 10.62
N TRP A 9 0.99 -2.44 10.06
CA TRP A 9 0.00 -1.38 10.20
C TRP A 9 -1.27 -1.66 9.38
N LEU A 10 -1.12 -2.23 8.19
CA LEU A 10 -2.25 -2.67 7.36
C LEU A 10 -3.03 -3.81 8.02
N ALA A 11 -2.32 -4.77 8.65
CA ALA A 11 -2.95 -5.81 9.44
C ALA A 11 -3.74 -5.22 10.63
N ALA A 12 -3.19 -4.21 11.32
CA ALA A 12 -3.89 -3.52 12.40
C ALA A 12 -5.15 -2.76 11.93
N LEU A 13 -5.22 -2.36 10.65
CA LEU A 13 -6.41 -1.80 10.02
C LEU A 13 -7.43 -2.87 9.54
N GLY A 14 -7.10 -4.16 9.63
CA GLY A 14 -7.96 -5.23 9.12
C GLY A 14 -7.90 -5.41 7.60
N VAL A 15 -6.81 -4.95 6.96
CA VAL A 15 -6.56 -5.21 5.54
C VAL A 15 -6.09 -6.67 5.37
N PRO A 16 -6.72 -7.47 4.50
CA PRO A 16 -6.28 -8.83 4.24
C PRO A 16 -4.85 -8.87 3.65
N PRO A 17 -3.98 -9.78 4.10
CA PRO A 17 -2.60 -9.85 3.60
C PRO A 17 -2.52 -10.20 2.10
N GLU A 18 -3.50 -10.91 1.56
CA GLU A 18 -3.56 -11.32 0.15
C GLU A 18 -3.78 -10.16 -0.82
N VAL A 19 -4.33 -9.02 -0.37
CA VAL A 19 -4.56 -7.86 -1.23
C VAL A 19 -3.39 -6.88 -1.27
N VAL A 20 -2.25 -7.23 -0.65
CA VAL A 20 -1.05 -6.38 -0.57
C VAL A 20 0.21 -7.20 -0.78
N SER A 21 1.09 -6.73 -1.66
CA SER A 21 2.42 -7.30 -1.86
C SER A 21 3.49 -6.22 -1.76
N VAL A 22 4.60 -6.54 -1.09
CA VAL A 22 5.75 -5.63 -0.92
C VAL A 22 6.99 -6.34 -1.47
N GLY A 23 7.64 -5.72 -2.46
CA GLY A 23 8.84 -6.26 -3.10
C GLY A 23 8.61 -7.34 -4.15
N ALA A 24 7.36 -7.75 -4.38
CA ALA A 24 6.99 -8.66 -5.46
C ALA A 24 5.70 -8.20 -6.15
N GLU A 25 5.62 -8.42 -7.46
CA GLU A 25 4.38 -8.24 -8.20
C GLU A 25 3.48 -9.46 -8.06
N VAL A 26 2.24 -9.25 -7.63
CA VAL A 26 1.22 -10.29 -7.44
C VAL A 26 -0.08 -9.80 -8.06
N ASP A 27 -0.73 -10.60 -8.90
CA ASP A 27 -2.05 -10.27 -9.44
C ASP A 27 -3.12 -10.21 -8.34
N ASN A 28 -4.11 -9.35 -8.54
CA ASN A 28 -5.18 -9.06 -7.58
C ASN A 28 -4.66 -8.52 -6.25
N ALA A 29 -3.56 -7.77 -6.28
CA ALA A 29 -2.97 -7.14 -5.10
C ALA A 29 -2.45 -5.74 -5.41
N TRP A 30 -2.45 -4.90 -4.36
CA TRP A 30 -1.68 -3.67 -4.36
C TRP A 30 -0.21 -3.97 -4.15
N CYS A 31 0.62 -3.65 -5.13
CA CYS A 31 2.05 -3.88 -5.11
C CYS A 31 2.79 -2.60 -4.72
N LEU A 32 3.75 -2.71 -3.78
CA LEU A 32 4.76 -1.70 -3.48
C LEU A 32 6.13 -2.24 -3.90
N MET A 33 6.68 -1.68 -4.98
CA MET A 33 7.94 -2.12 -5.57
C MET A 33 9.02 -1.06 -5.38
N ARG A 34 10.20 -1.47 -4.93
CA ARG A 34 11.40 -0.62 -5.03
C ARG A 34 12.01 -0.84 -6.41
N THR A 35 12.25 0.24 -7.13
CA THR A 35 12.92 0.23 -8.44
C THR A 35 14.29 0.88 -8.30
N GLU A 36 15.29 0.22 -8.88
CA GLU A 36 16.63 0.76 -9.06
C GLU A 36 16.83 0.92 -10.56
N GLU A 37 17.08 2.14 -11.00
CA GLU A 37 17.45 2.46 -12.38
C GLU A 37 18.93 2.85 -12.40
N GLU A 38 19.67 2.38 -13.39
CA GLU A 38 21.11 2.62 -13.47
C GLU A 38 21.40 4.12 -13.59
N GLY A 39 22.18 4.66 -12.64
CA GLY A 39 22.51 6.08 -12.58
C GLY A 39 21.39 6.97 -12.00
N ALA A 40 20.31 6.40 -11.46
CA ALA A 40 19.24 7.14 -10.80
C ALA A 40 19.14 6.78 -9.31
N GLU A 41 18.59 7.71 -8.54
CA GLU A 41 18.20 7.45 -7.16
C GLU A 41 17.08 6.39 -7.12
N PRO A 42 17.04 5.55 -6.07
CA PRO A 42 16.00 4.55 -5.92
C PRO A 42 14.62 5.20 -5.87
N ALA A 43 13.65 4.53 -6.49
CA ALA A 43 12.26 4.95 -6.47
C ALA A 43 11.37 3.83 -5.93
N TRP A 44 10.14 4.21 -5.58
CA TRP A 44 9.11 3.32 -5.09
C TRP A 44 7.86 3.51 -5.93
N GLU A 45 7.37 2.41 -6.48
CA GLU A 45 6.16 2.35 -7.28
C GLU A 45 5.05 1.67 -6.50
N VAL A 46 3.85 2.25 -6.56
CA VAL A 46 2.64 1.71 -5.95
C VAL A 46 1.59 1.57 -7.03
N PHE A 47 1.00 0.38 -7.19
CA PHE A 47 -0.02 0.11 -8.21
C PHE A 47 -0.89 -1.09 -7.86
N TRP A 48 -2.11 -1.13 -8.40
CA TRP A 48 -2.96 -2.32 -8.39
C TRP A 48 -2.58 -3.17 -9.59
N ARG A 49 -2.28 -4.44 -9.37
CA ARG A 49 -1.96 -5.36 -10.46
C ARG A 49 -3.15 -6.26 -10.73
N GLU A 50 -3.62 -6.26 -11.95
CA GLU A 50 -4.75 -7.10 -12.38
C GLU A 50 -4.57 -7.53 -13.83
N GLN A 51 -4.63 -8.84 -14.06
CA GLN A 51 -4.45 -9.45 -15.39
C GLN A 51 -3.15 -8.99 -16.07
N GLY A 52 -2.07 -8.84 -15.30
CA GLY A 52 -0.77 -8.38 -15.78
C GLY A 52 -0.66 -6.88 -16.08
N ASN A 53 -1.74 -6.11 -15.93
CA ASN A 53 -1.72 -4.65 -16.07
C ASN A 53 -1.50 -3.96 -14.73
N ARG A 54 -0.88 -2.77 -14.77
CA ARG A 54 -0.71 -1.90 -13.60
C ARG A 54 -1.70 -0.73 -13.67
N TYR A 55 -2.59 -0.66 -12.71
CA TYR A 55 -3.59 0.39 -12.54
C TYR A 55 -3.23 1.30 -11.36
N ASP A 56 -3.76 2.53 -11.39
CA ASP A 56 -3.56 3.53 -10.34
C ASP A 56 -2.07 3.69 -9.95
N TRP A 57 -1.21 3.64 -10.97
CA TRP A 57 0.23 3.65 -10.79
C TRP A 57 0.71 5.02 -10.33
N ALA A 58 1.49 5.02 -9.25
CA ALA A 58 2.16 6.19 -8.71
C ALA A 58 3.61 5.85 -8.40
N ARG A 59 4.52 6.80 -8.66
CA ARG A 59 5.95 6.68 -8.41
C ARG A 59 6.42 7.77 -7.46
N PHE A 60 7.27 7.39 -6.50
CA PHE A 60 7.78 8.25 -5.44
C PHE A 60 9.29 8.08 -5.28
N THR A 61 9.98 9.15 -4.88
CA THR A 61 11.42 9.13 -4.53
C THR A 61 11.67 8.91 -3.05
N SER A 62 10.61 8.67 -2.26
CA SER A 62 10.69 8.45 -0.82
C SER A 62 9.90 7.20 -0.45
N GLU A 63 10.58 6.23 0.17
CA GLU A 63 9.97 5.03 0.74
C GLU A 63 8.81 5.38 1.67
N GLN A 64 9.03 6.36 2.55
CA GLN A 64 8.06 6.77 3.55
C GLN A 64 6.79 7.32 2.91
N VAL A 65 6.92 8.14 1.86
CA VAL A 65 5.77 8.72 1.15
C VAL A 65 5.01 7.64 0.40
N ALA A 66 5.70 6.74 -0.31
CA ALA A 66 5.07 5.59 -0.98
C ALA A 66 4.28 4.71 0.00
N CYS A 67 4.87 4.44 1.18
CA CYS A 67 4.19 3.67 2.21
C CYS A 67 2.93 4.37 2.74
N HIS A 68 2.99 5.70 3.00
CA HIS A 68 1.81 6.44 3.45
C HIS A 68 0.73 6.53 2.39
N TYR A 69 1.12 6.64 1.12
CA TYR A 69 0.19 6.63 0.00
C TYR A 69 -0.58 5.30 -0.07
N LEU A 70 0.13 4.16 -0.03
CA LEU A 70 -0.50 2.84 0.00
C LEU A 70 -1.39 2.65 1.24
N PHE A 71 -0.87 3.00 2.41
CA PHE A 71 -1.63 2.93 3.66
C PHE A 71 -2.89 3.77 3.62
N GLY A 72 -2.82 5.02 3.17
CA GLY A 72 -3.97 5.92 3.09
C GLY A 72 -5.06 5.38 2.16
N ARG A 73 -4.69 4.83 1.01
CA ARG A 73 -5.65 4.20 0.08
C ARG A 73 -6.36 3.00 0.68
N LEU A 74 -5.62 2.14 1.37
CA LEU A 74 -6.20 0.96 2.01
C LEU A 74 -6.98 1.32 3.27
N ALA A 75 -6.54 2.33 4.03
CA ALA A 75 -7.30 2.86 5.16
C ALA A 75 -8.64 3.43 4.69
N TRP A 76 -8.66 4.17 3.58
CA TRP A 76 -9.90 4.66 2.97
C TRP A 76 -10.84 3.51 2.60
N SER A 77 -10.34 2.42 2.01
CA SER A 77 -11.20 1.26 1.69
C SER A 77 -11.77 0.61 2.94
N GLN A 78 -11.02 0.57 4.04
CA GLN A 78 -11.50 0.12 5.35
C GLN A 78 -12.58 1.04 5.95
N VAL A 79 -12.44 2.36 5.80
CA VAL A 79 -13.45 3.33 6.21
C VAL A 79 -14.73 3.17 5.35
N ALA A 80 -14.59 3.09 4.03
CA ALA A 80 -15.71 2.99 3.11
C ALA A 80 -16.56 1.72 3.33
N ARG A 81 -15.94 0.61 3.75
CA ARG A 81 -16.63 -0.65 4.12
C ARG A 81 -17.14 -0.68 5.57
N GLY A 82 -16.93 0.38 6.36
CA GLY A 82 -17.32 0.45 7.77
C GLY A 82 -16.45 -0.36 8.74
N ALA A 83 -15.28 -0.82 8.32
CA ALA A 83 -14.36 -1.57 9.18
C ALA A 83 -13.56 -0.66 10.14
N VAL A 84 -13.41 0.62 9.80
CA VAL A 84 -12.81 1.65 10.65
C VAL A 84 -13.87 2.69 11.01
N GLY A 85 -14.04 2.95 12.30
CA GLY A 85 -15.08 3.85 12.82
C GLY A 85 -14.81 4.26 14.27
N LEU A 86 -15.77 4.97 14.88
CA LEU A 86 -15.67 5.40 16.27
C LEU A 86 -15.69 4.20 17.22
N LEU A 87 -14.92 4.28 18.29
CA LEU A 87 -15.02 3.35 19.40
C LEU A 87 -16.36 3.57 20.12
N PRO A 88 -17.00 2.51 20.65
CA PRO A 88 -18.19 2.66 21.48
C PRO A 88 -17.91 3.63 22.65
N GLY A 89 -18.67 4.72 22.73
CA GLY A 89 -18.55 5.72 23.81
C GLY A 89 -17.71 6.96 23.48
N ALA A 90 -17.09 7.05 22.30
CA ALA A 90 -16.59 8.31 21.78
C ALA A 90 -17.75 9.09 21.14
N GLN A 91 -18.47 9.89 21.93
CA GLN A 91 -19.36 10.95 21.43
C GLN A 91 -18.60 12.27 21.37
#